data_AF-A0A1Z9TIZ2-F1
#
_entry.id   AF-A0A1Z9TIZ2-F1
#
_cell.length_a   1.000
_cell.length_b   1.000
_cell.length_c   1.000
_cell.angle_alpha   90.00
_cell.angle_beta   90.00
_cell.angle_gamma   90.00
#
_symmetry.space_group_name_H-M   'P 1'
#
loop_
_entity.id
_entity.type
_entity.pdbx_description
1 polymer ?
#
loop_
_entity_poly.entity_id
_entity_poly.type
_entity_poly.pdbx_seq_one_letter_code
_entity_poly.pdbx_strand_id
1 'polypeptide(L)'
;MLKNVGHHEYGNGYVKKCKHFDLLTKEEYAVIIKNRCDAFIVQNKRIMNPIDRYEEHSFYLWIEDPAGVMVACVRIRPPHHAYTYKDRTYPIWDKAWITDPTVSLFPIPGFSDANAYIWTTDWTERVTGCPNSIMDLYEQTHSIMMFFEKHMEHLSYLGTEPDEYGYDGFKWVYEPMPLEQAKPIIRKFIESQNESELSSASKVTA
;
A
#
# COMPACT_ATOMS: atom_id res chain seq x y z
N MET A 1 -2.13 -19.11 -0.77
CA MET A 1 -1.80 -17.71 -1.05
C MET A 1 -0.32 -17.46 -0.79
N LEU A 2 0.36 -16.66 -1.63
CA LEU A 2 1.76 -16.29 -1.42
C LEU A 2 1.85 -15.27 -0.28
N LYS A 3 2.25 -15.72 0.92
CA LYS A 3 2.53 -14.82 2.04
C LYS A 3 3.82 -14.02 1.82
N ASN A 4 4.76 -14.57 1.04
CA ASN A 4 5.91 -13.87 0.51
C ASN A 4 5.62 -13.53 -0.96
N VAL A 5 5.33 -12.27 -1.24
CA VAL A 5 4.80 -11.82 -2.53
C VAL A 5 5.91 -11.66 -3.56
N GLY A 6 7.12 -11.31 -3.12
CA GLY A 6 8.31 -11.32 -3.98
C GLY A 6 9.39 -10.35 -3.55
N HIS A 7 10.46 -10.36 -4.34
CA HIS A 7 11.58 -9.42 -4.27
C HIS A 7 11.86 -8.85 -5.67
N HIS A 8 12.45 -7.66 -5.72
CA HIS A 8 13.01 -7.06 -6.91
C HIS A 8 14.28 -6.28 -6.54
N GLU A 9 15.37 -6.50 -7.26
CA GLU A 9 16.64 -5.79 -7.07
C GLU A 9 16.83 -4.80 -8.22
N TYR A 10 17.01 -3.53 -7.86
CA TYR A 10 17.31 -2.47 -8.81
C TYR A 10 18.80 -2.50 -9.17
N GLY A 11 19.17 -2.04 -10.36
CA GLY A 11 20.57 -2.06 -10.82
C GLY A 11 21.55 -1.21 -9.99
N ASN A 12 21.04 -0.35 -9.12
CA ASN A 12 21.79 0.48 -8.17
C ASN A 12 21.88 -0.15 -6.77
N GLY A 13 21.43 -1.40 -6.59
CA GLY A 13 21.53 -2.15 -5.34
C GLY A 13 20.39 -1.94 -4.36
N TYR A 14 19.41 -1.07 -4.65
CA TYR A 14 18.19 -1.00 -3.86
C TYR A 14 17.37 -2.29 -4.03
N VAL A 15 16.62 -2.68 -3.00
CA VAL A 15 15.81 -3.89 -3.02
C VAL A 15 14.38 -3.58 -2.62
N LYS A 16 13.41 -3.99 -3.42
CA LYS A 16 11.97 -3.90 -3.11
C LYS A 16 11.44 -5.26 -2.70
N LYS A 17 10.72 -5.33 -1.58
CA LYS A 17 10.18 -6.57 -1.01
C LYS A 17 8.74 -6.39 -0.57
N CYS A 18 7.95 -7.44 -0.70
CA CYS A 18 6.58 -7.46 -0.19
C CYS A 18 6.29 -8.74 0.59
N LYS A 19 5.85 -8.57 1.84
CA LYS A 19 5.48 -9.68 2.73
C LYS A 19 4.13 -9.41 3.42
N HIS A 20 3.38 -10.48 3.66
CA HIS A 20 2.26 -10.45 4.60
C HIS A 20 2.78 -10.27 6.04
N PHE A 21 1.97 -9.67 6.92
CA PHE A 21 2.26 -9.49 8.34
C PHE A 21 2.86 -10.72 9.03
N ASP A 22 2.24 -11.89 8.83
CA ASP A 22 2.69 -13.19 9.37
C ASP A 22 4.16 -13.57 9.10
N LEU A 23 4.78 -12.96 8.08
CA LEU A 23 6.17 -13.23 7.71
C LEU A 23 7.13 -12.11 8.12
N LEU A 24 6.63 -11.04 8.73
CA LEU A 24 7.49 -10.00 9.28
C LEU A 24 8.20 -10.50 10.52
N THR A 25 9.49 -10.20 10.64
CA THR A 25 10.17 -10.33 11.93
C THR A 25 9.71 -9.22 12.88
N LYS A 26 9.97 -9.41 14.19
CA LYS A 26 9.67 -8.38 15.19
C LYS A 26 10.44 -7.09 14.89
N GLU A 27 11.66 -7.22 14.41
CA GLU A 27 12.55 -6.11 14.06
C GLU A 27 12.04 -5.36 12.83
N GLU A 28 11.63 -6.08 11.78
CA GLU A 28 11.03 -5.49 10.58
C GLU A 28 9.78 -4.68 10.94
N TYR A 29 8.86 -5.27 11.72
CA TYR A 29 7.66 -4.58 12.15
C TYR A 29 7.94 -3.39 13.08
N ALA A 30 8.91 -3.52 13.99
CA ALA A 30 9.32 -2.42 14.86
C ALA A 30 9.84 -1.21 14.06
N VAL A 31 10.62 -1.44 12.99
CA VAL A 31 11.10 -0.38 12.10
C VAL A 31 9.94 0.31 11.37
N ILE A 32 8.98 -0.48 10.87
CA ILE A 32 7.79 0.06 10.18
C ILE A 32 7.00 0.98 11.12
N ILE A 33 6.71 0.52 12.33
CA ILE A 33 5.92 1.29 13.30
C ILE A 33 6.68 2.52 13.80
N LYS A 34 7.98 2.39 14.06
CA LYS A 34 8.83 3.52 14.47
C LYS A 34 8.83 4.62 13.41
N ASN A 35 9.09 4.27 12.14
CA ASN A 35 9.13 5.27 11.07
C ASN A 35 7.75 5.86 10.76
N ARG A 36 6.66 5.10 10.89
CA ARG A 36 5.30 5.67 10.82
C ARG A 36 5.05 6.72 11.91
N CYS A 37 5.61 6.53 13.10
CA CYS A 37 5.55 7.53 14.16
C CYS A 37 6.45 8.74 13.88
N ASP A 38 7.65 8.52 13.31
CA ASP A 38 8.70 9.53 13.16
C ASP A 38 8.56 10.39 11.89
N ALA A 39 8.20 9.80 10.73
CA ALA A 39 8.04 10.47 9.43
C ALA A 39 6.79 11.36 9.34
N PHE A 40 6.22 11.71 10.50
CA PHE A 40 4.86 12.20 10.67
C PHE A 40 4.78 13.71 10.98
N ILE A 41 5.91 14.40 11.17
CA ILE A 41 5.88 15.80 11.62
C ILE A 41 5.67 16.73 10.43
N VAL A 42 4.39 17.01 10.13
CA VAL A 42 3.97 18.10 9.25
C VAL A 42 3.49 19.26 10.12
N GLN A 43 4.21 20.39 10.09
CA GLN A 43 3.77 21.64 10.75
C GLN A 43 3.34 21.50 12.23
N ASN A 44 4.05 20.70 13.05
CA ASN A 44 3.73 20.45 14.47
C ASN A 44 2.38 19.76 14.77
N LYS A 45 1.68 19.18 13.78
CA LYS A 45 0.44 18.43 14.02
C LYS A 45 0.73 16.93 13.95
N ARG A 46 0.69 16.26 15.11
CA ARG A 46 0.76 14.81 15.22
C ARG A 46 -0.59 14.22 14.81
N ILE A 47 -0.69 13.68 13.61
CA ILE A 47 -1.80 12.80 13.24
C ILE A 47 -1.30 11.38 13.54
N MET A 48 -1.99 10.62 14.35
CA MET A 48 -1.53 9.25 14.56
C MET A 48 -1.83 8.48 13.27
N ASN A 49 -0.86 7.76 12.72
CA ASN A 49 -1.13 6.63 11.83
C ASN A 49 -1.17 5.40 12.74
N PRO A 50 -2.30 5.13 13.43
CA PRO A 50 -2.28 4.18 14.53
C PRO A 50 -2.03 2.78 14.00
N ILE A 51 -1.50 1.93 14.86
CA ILE A 51 -1.71 0.49 14.75
C ILE A 51 -3.22 0.28 14.80
N ASP A 52 -3.78 -0.32 13.76
CA ASP A 52 -5.20 -0.66 13.72
C ASP A 52 -5.38 -2.18 13.62
N ARG A 53 -6.63 -2.64 13.72
CA ARG A 53 -6.96 -4.07 13.61
C ARG A 53 -6.61 -4.71 12.27
N TYR A 54 -6.23 -3.91 11.27
CA TYR A 54 -5.99 -4.39 9.92
C TYR A 54 -4.50 -4.64 9.65
N GLU A 55 -3.60 -4.27 10.58
CA GLU A 55 -2.17 -4.54 10.46
C GLU A 55 -1.89 -6.05 10.27
N GLU A 56 -2.60 -6.91 10.99
CA GLU A 56 -2.38 -8.36 10.98
C GLU A 56 -2.80 -9.05 9.69
N HIS A 57 -3.65 -8.40 8.89
CA HIS A 57 -4.14 -8.93 7.61
C HIS A 57 -3.48 -8.27 6.40
N SER A 58 -2.56 -7.34 6.62
CA SER A 58 -2.02 -6.51 5.56
C SER A 58 -0.70 -7.04 5.01
N PHE A 59 -0.41 -6.61 3.79
CA PHE A 59 0.90 -6.77 3.18
C PHE A 59 1.69 -5.48 3.34
N TYR A 60 3.01 -5.62 3.47
CA TYR A 60 3.94 -4.51 3.62
C TYR A 60 4.90 -4.57 2.47
N LEU A 61 4.85 -3.54 1.63
CA LEU A 61 5.74 -3.34 0.51
C LEU A 61 6.76 -2.29 0.93
N TRP A 62 8.05 -2.62 0.89
CA TRP A 62 9.11 -1.71 1.30
C TRP A 62 10.29 -1.74 0.35
N ILE A 63 11.14 -0.72 0.52
CA ILE A 63 12.43 -0.59 -0.15
C ILE A 63 13.53 -0.59 0.91
N GLU A 64 14.55 -1.40 0.64
CA GLU A 64 15.85 -1.38 1.32
C GLU A 64 16.87 -0.66 0.45
N ASP A 65 17.73 0.13 1.09
CA ASP A 65 18.90 0.72 0.45
C ASP A 65 20.01 -0.35 0.20
N PRO A 66 21.11 0.00 -0.49
CA PRO A 66 22.21 -0.95 -0.73
C PRO A 66 22.91 -1.45 0.54
N ALA A 67 22.69 -0.81 1.69
CA ALA A 67 23.19 -1.25 2.99
C ALA A 67 22.20 -2.20 3.71
N GLY A 68 21.04 -2.49 3.12
CA GLY A 68 20.00 -3.35 3.69
C GLY A 68 19.08 -2.65 4.69
N VAL A 69 19.08 -1.32 4.74
CA VAL A 69 18.25 -0.53 5.64
C VAL A 69 16.91 -0.23 4.98
N MET A 70 15.80 -0.51 5.66
CA MET A 70 14.47 -0.14 5.18
C MET A 70 14.31 1.39 5.19
N VAL A 71 14.14 1.96 4.00
CA VAL A 71 14.10 3.42 3.79
C VAL A 71 12.75 3.94 3.31
N ALA A 72 11.84 3.04 2.95
CA ALA A 72 10.47 3.41 2.62
C ALA A 72 9.55 2.19 2.76
N CYS A 73 8.30 2.40 3.15
CA CYS A 73 7.32 1.32 3.26
C CYS A 73 5.90 1.85 3.08
N VAL A 74 5.03 1.02 2.52
CA VAL A 74 3.58 1.24 2.41
C VAL A 74 2.83 -0.03 2.81
N ARG A 75 1.65 0.15 3.39
CA ARG A 75 0.73 -0.96 3.69
C ARG A 75 -0.22 -1.16 2.52
N ILE A 76 -0.42 -2.42 2.14
CA ILE A 76 -1.45 -2.84 1.20
C ILE A 76 -2.49 -3.63 1.99
N ARG A 77 -3.61 -2.98 2.25
CA ARG A 77 -4.82 -3.55 2.83
C ARG A 77 -5.53 -4.40 1.77
N PRO A 78 -5.78 -5.70 2.00
CA PRO A 78 -6.42 -6.53 0.99
C PRO A 78 -7.93 -6.22 0.87
N PRO A 79 -8.56 -6.50 -0.29
CA PRO A 79 -9.96 -6.15 -0.57
C PRO A 79 -11.02 -6.63 0.44
N HIS A 80 -10.84 -7.80 1.06
CA HIS A 80 -11.81 -8.35 2.03
C HIS A 80 -11.80 -7.62 3.38
N HIS A 81 -10.77 -6.81 3.65
CA HIS A 81 -10.67 -5.93 4.81
C HIS A 81 -10.70 -4.44 4.43
N ALA A 82 -10.77 -4.13 3.14
CA ALA A 82 -10.88 -2.78 2.62
C ALA A 82 -12.33 -2.28 2.69
N TYR A 83 -12.52 -0.96 2.71
CA TYR A 83 -13.84 -0.37 2.55
C TYR A 83 -14.26 -0.38 1.07
N THR A 84 -15.58 -0.38 0.83
CA THR A 84 -16.11 -0.11 -0.49
C THR A 84 -16.24 1.40 -0.71
N TYR A 85 -15.76 1.90 -1.84
CA TYR A 85 -15.83 3.32 -2.18
C TYR A 85 -16.31 3.54 -3.59
N LYS A 86 -17.44 4.24 -3.76
CA LYS A 86 -18.04 4.50 -5.09
C LYS A 86 -18.06 3.24 -5.96
N ASP A 87 -18.63 2.17 -5.43
CA ASP A 87 -18.75 0.84 -6.05
C ASP A 87 -17.43 0.07 -6.29
N ARG A 88 -16.32 0.50 -5.68
CA ARG A 88 -15.01 -0.15 -5.77
C ARG A 88 -14.68 -0.85 -4.46
N THR A 89 -14.34 -2.13 -4.53
CA THR A 89 -13.75 -2.88 -3.42
C THR A 89 -12.35 -3.29 -3.83
N TYR A 90 -11.40 -2.36 -3.72
CA TYR A 90 -10.02 -2.56 -4.17
C TYR A 90 -9.07 -2.66 -2.99
N PRO A 91 -7.87 -3.24 -3.18
CA PRO A 91 -6.82 -3.08 -2.18
C PRO A 91 -6.54 -1.59 -1.95
N ILE A 92 -6.31 -1.24 -0.69
CA ILE A 92 -5.99 0.14 -0.30
C ILE A 92 -4.51 0.22 0.04
N TRP A 93 -3.83 1.17 -0.58
CA TRP A 93 -2.48 1.57 -0.24
C TRP A 93 -2.56 2.73 0.74
N ASP A 94 -2.08 2.52 1.96
CA ASP A 94 -2.11 3.53 3.03
C ASP A 94 -0.86 3.46 3.91
N LYS A 95 -0.76 4.43 4.84
CA LYS A 95 0.32 4.50 5.85
C LYS A 95 1.74 4.41 5.27
N ALA A 96 1.92 5.04 4.11
CA ALA A 96 3.21 5.15 3.47
C ALA A 96 4.15 6.08 4.25
N TRP A 97 5.44 5.75 4.27
CA TRP A 97 6.50 6.65 4.71
C TRP A 97 7.75 6.44 3.85
N ILE A 98 8.55 7.50 3.73
CA ILE A 98 9.80 7.53 2.96
C ILE A 98 10.80 8.37 3.78
N THR A 99 11.97 7.81 4.07
CA THR A 99 13.05 8.50 4.79
C THR A 99 14.27 8.79 3.91
N ASP A 100 14.46 8.05 2.82
CA ASP A 100 15.52 8.30 1.84
C ASP A 100 15.01 9.26 0.74
N PRO A 101 15.62 10.45 0.57
CA PRO A 101 15.20 11.43 -0.42
C PRO A 101 15.43 11.00 -1.87
N THR A 102 16.20 9.92 -2.10
CA THR A 102 16.41 9.33 -3.42
C THR A 102 15.37 8.27 -3.76
N VAL A 103 14.46 7.95 -2.85
CA VAL A 103 13.32 7.07 -3.12
C VAL A 103 12.07 7.93 -3.34
N SER A 104 11.28 7.58 -4.36
CA SER A 104 10.02 8.26 -4.64
C SER A 104 8.83 7.34 -4.43
N LEU A 105 7.67 7.93 -4.16
CA LEU A 105 6.42 7.18 -4.11
C LEU A 105 6.02 6.70 -5.51
N PHE A 106 6.14 7.53 -6.54
CA PHE A 106 5.67 7.24 -7.91
C PHE A 106 6.77 7.44 -8.97
N PRO A 107 6.78 6.63 -10.05
CA PRO A 107 7.72 6.76 -11.16
C PRO A 107 7.31 7.87 -12.13
N ILE A 108 7.80 9.10 -11.90
CA ILE A 108 7.50 10.24 -12.78
C ILE A 108 8.59 10.40 -13.84
N PRO A 109 8.23 10.41 -15.13
CA PRO A 109 9.14 10.84 -16.18
C PRO A 109 9.60 12.29 -15.94
N GLY A 110 10.90 12.50 -15.70
CA GLY A 110 11.53 13.82 -15.65
C GLY A 110 11.34 14.63 -14.36
N PHE A 111 10.78 14.04 -13.30
CA PHE A 111 10.49 14.76 -12.05
C PHE A 111 11.19 14.16 -10.82
N SER A 112 11.91 13.05 -10.98
CA SER A 112 12.86 12.57 -9.96
C SER A 112 13.95 11.69 -10.58
N ASP A 113 15.22 11.97 -10.27
CA ASP A 113 16.33 11.01 -10.43
C ASP A 113 16.30 9.97 -9.29
N ALA A 114 15.11 9.41 -9.04
CA ALA A 114 14.92 8.49 -7.93
C ALA A 114 15.56 7.15 -8.24
N ASN A 115 16.23 6.61 -7.23
CA ASN A 115 16.87 5.31 -7.25
C ASN A 115 15.87 4.14 -7.26
N ALA A 116 14.70 4.34 -6.67
CA ALA A 116 13.65 3.33 -6.56
C ALA A 116 12.28 3.96 -6.33
N TYR A 117 11.22 3.20 -6.63
CA TYR A 117 9.82 3.65 -6.51
C TYR A 117 9.00 2.69 -5.65
N ILE A 118 8.30 3.21 -4.63
CA ILE A 118 7.44 2.39 -3.76
C ILE A 118 6.21 1.90 -4.51
N TRP A 119 5.51 2.79 -5.20
CA TRP A 119 4.33 2.42 -5.95
C TRP A 119 4.76 1.91 -7.32
N THR A 120 4.58 0.61 -7.54
CA THR A 120 4.58 0.01 -8.88
C THR A 120 3.42 -0.99 -8.94
N THR A 121 2.68 -0.90 -10.02
CA THR A 121 1.31 -1.44 -10.14
C THR A 121 1.26 -2.95 -10.16
N ASP A 122 2.38 -3.57 -10.55
CA ASP A 122 2.58 -5.00 -10.57
C ASP A 122 2.47 -5.64 -9.18
N TRP A 123 2.81 -4.92 -8.09
CA TRP A 123 2.72 -5.50 -6.74
C TRP A 123 1.29 -5.66 -6.26
N THR A 124 0.38 -4.76 -6.62
CA THR A 124 -1.04 -4.92 -6.33
C THR A 124 -1.58 -6.18 -6.99
N GLU A 125 -1.19 -6.42 -8.24
CA GLU A 125 -1.57 -7.60 -8.99
C GLU A 125 -0.95 -8.87 -8.40
N ARG A 126 0.30 -8.84 -7.95
CA ARG A 126 0.91 -9.98 -7.24
C ARG A 126 0.19 -10.32 -5.93
N VAL A 127 -0.35 -9.31 -5.23
CA VAL A 127 -1.10 -9.51 -3.98
C VAL A 127 -2.50 -10.03 -4.26
N THR A 128 -3.25 -9.41 -5.18
CA THR A 128 -4.70 -9.60 -5.33
C THR A 128 -5.16 -10.23 -6.64
N GLY A 129 -4.24 -10.41 -7.60
CA GLY A 129 -4.55 -10.79 -8.98
C GLY A 129 -5.13 -9.64 -9.82
N CYS A 130 -5.30 -8.44 -9.25
CA CYS A 130 -5.85 -7.28 -9.93
C CYS A 130 -4.91 -6.07 -9.78
N PRO A 131 -4.63 -5.31 -10.85
CA PRO A 131 -3.77 -4.12 -10.76
C PRO A 131 -4.47 -2.90 -10.14
N ASN A 132 -5.79 -2.91 -10.02
CA ASN A 132 -6.55 -1.76 -9.51
C ASN A 132 -6.33 -1.56 -8.01
N SER A 133 -6.20 -0.30 -7.59
CA SER A 133 -6.00 0.05 -6.18
C SER A 133 -6.59 1.41 -5.84
N ILE A 134 -6.91 1.59 -4.56
CA ILE A 134 -7.21 2.89 -3.97
C ILE A 134 -6.00 3.33 -3.15
N MET A 135 -5.72 4.63 -3.12
CA MET A 135 -4.71 5.25 -2.29
C MET A 135 -5.38 6.24 -1.34
N ASP A 136 -5.13 6.06 -0.04
CA ASP A 136 -5.54 7.01 0.99
C ASP A 136 -4.36 7.90 1.36
N LEU A 137 -4.51 9.19 1.10
CA LEU A 137 -3.45 10.18 1.20
C LEU A 137 -3.88 11.37 2.06
N TYR A 138 -2.91 12.01 2.69
CA TYR A 138 -3.11 13.32 3.33
C TYR A 138 -2.70 14.46 2.39
N GLU A 139 -3.04 15.69 2.79
CA GLU A 139 -2.97 16.92 1.96
C GLU A 139 -1.65 17.10 1.20
N GLN A 140 -0.52 16.84 1.85
CA GLN A 140 0.79 17.00 1.21
C GLN A 140 0.97 16.08 0.03
N THR A 141 0.67 14.78 0.19
CA THR A 141 0.77 13.81 -0.90
C THR A 141 -0.32 14.04 -1.94
N HIS A 142 -1.53 14.44 -1.52
CA HIS A 142 -2.61 14.84 -2.43
C HIS A 142 -2.18 15.96 -3.39
N SER A 143 -1.49 16.98 -2.88
CA SER A 143 -1.01 18.10 -3.71
C SER A 143 -0.08 17.62 -4.82
N ILE A 144 0.77 16.64 -4.53
CA ILE A 144 1.65 16.04 -5.54
C ILE A 144 0.83 15.16 -6.50
N MET A 145 -0.21 14.47 -6.03
CA MET A 145 -1.15 13.69 -6.88
C MET A 145 -1.87 14.50 -7.95
N MET A 146 -2.23 15.74 -7.66
CA MET A 146 -2.80 16.62 -8.68
C MET A 146 -1.81 16.93 -9.82
N PHE A 147 -0.50 16.89 -9.54
CA PHE A 147 0.52 16.94 -10.56
C PHE A 147 0.66 15.59 -11.29
N PHE A 148 0.71 14.48 -10.52
CA PHE A 148 0.86 13.12 -11.05
C PHE A 148 -0.25 12.68 -12.01
N GLU A 149 -1.51 13.04 -11.72
CA GLU A 149 -2.69 12.67 -12.52
C GLU A 149 -2.55 13.05 -14.00
N LYS A 150 -1.84 14.15 -14.29
CA LYS A 150 -1.62 14.61 -15.68
C LYS A 150 -0.64 13.76 -16.46
N HIS A 151 0.16 12.96 -15.78
CA HIS A 151 1.26 12.17 -16.35
C HIS A 151 1.05 10.66 -16.20
N MET A 152 0.05 10.25 -15.44
CA MET A 152 -0.25 8.86 -15.17
C MET A 152 -1.64 8.51 -15.70
N GLU A 153 -1.65 7.74 -16.78
CA GLU A 153 -2.89 7.16 -17.30
C GLU A 153 -3.55 6.32 -16.20
N HIS A 154 -4.89 6.35 -16.15
CA HIS A 154 -5.72 5.59 -15.20
C HIS A 154 -5.66 6.02 -13.73
N LEU A 155 -4.87 7.03 -13.38
CA LEU A 155 -4.95 7.67 -12.08
C LEU A 155 -6.07 8.72 -12.08
N SER A 156 -6.94 8.68 -11.09
CA SER A 156 -7.98 9.71 -10.94
C SER A 156 -8.30 10.02 -9.50
N TYR A 157 -8.69 11.26 -9.25
CA TYR A 157 -9.16 11.69 -7.94
C TYR A 157 -10.61 11.26 -7.69
N LEU A 158 -10.86 10.59 -6.57
CA LEU A 158 -12.21 10.16 -6.21
C LEU A 158 -12.92 11.12 -5.24
N GLY A 159 -12.23 11.79 -4.31
CA GLY A 159 -12.85 12.74 -3.40
C GLY A 159 -12.14 12.90 -2.05
N THR A 160 -12.61 13.87 -1.27
CA THR A 160 -12.16 14.14 0.10
C THR A 160 -13.21 13.66 1.08
N GLU A 161 -12.82 12.86 2.06
CA GLU A 161 -13.66 12.51 3.20
C GLU A 161 -12.83 12.53 4.48
N PRO A 162 -13.36 13.08 5.59
CA PRO A 162 -12.70 12.95 6.87
C PRO A 162 -12.48 11.48 7.22
N ASP A 163 -11.27 11.15 7.68
CA ASP A 163 -10.97 9.84 8.22
C ASP A 163 -11.62 9.64 9.60
N GLU A 164 -11.44 8.45 10.18
CA GLU A 164 -11.99 8.12 11.50
C GLU A 164 -11.42 8.99 12.65
N TYR A 165 -10.36 9.75 12.38
CA TYR A 165 -9.72 10.68 13.31
C TYR A 165 -10.09 12.14 13.04
N GLY A 166 -10.92 12.41 12.02
CA GLY A 166 -11.41 13.73 11.66
C GLY A 166 -10.47 14.55 10.76
N TYR A 167 -9.45 13.94 10.15
CA TYR A 167 -8.56 14.60 9.19
C TYR A 167 -9.02 14.38 7.76
N ASP A 168 -8.80 15.37 6.89
CA ASP A 168 -9.14 15.26 5.47
C ASP A 168 -8.32 14.15 4.80
N GLY A 169 -9.00 13.05 4.47
CA GLY A 169 -8.46 11.94 3.70
C GLY A 169 -8.78 12.11 2.22
N PHE A 170 -7.74 12.15 1.39
CA PHE A 170 -7.84 12.32 -0.06
C PHE A 170 -7.76 10.95 -0.74
N LYS A 171 -8.84 10.55 -1.39
CA LYS A 171 -8.98 9.24 -2.01
C LYS A 171 -8.65 9.31 -3.49
N TRP A 172 -7.63 8.57 -3.89
CA TRP A 172 -7.21 8.42 -5.28
C TRP A 172 -7.41 6.99 -5.73
N VAL A 173 -7.65 6.79 -7.02
CA VAL A 173 -7.77 5.45 -7.59
C VAL A 173 -6.87 5.31 -8.80
N TYR A 174 -6.24 4.16 -8.89
CA TYR A 174 -5.55 3.72 -10.09
C TYR A 174 -6.30 2.54 -10.70
N GLU A 175 -6.86 2.72 -11.91
CA GLU A 175 -7.77 1.77 -12.56
C GLU A 175 -7.35 1.44 -14.01
N PRO A 176 -6.21 0.78 -14.23
CA PRO A 176 -5.79 0.37 -15.58
C PRO A 176 -6.69 -0.72 -16.17
N MET A 177 -7.41 -1.45 -15.32
CA MET A 177 -8.42 -2.42 -15.72
C MET A 177 -9.83 -1.83 -15.49
N PRO A 178 -10.74 -1.89 -16.48
CA PRO A 178 -12.12 -1.45 -16.28
C PRO A 178 -12.80 -2.16 -15.10
N LEU A 179 -13.63 -1.43 -14.35
CA LEU A 179 -14.30 -1.93 -13.15
C LEU A 179 -15.03 -3.27 -13.36
N GLU A 180 -15.74 -3.43 -14.47
CA GLU A 180 -16.48 -4.66 -14.80
C GLU A 180 -15.59 -5.89 -15.01
N GLN A 181 -14.34 -5.68 -15.42
CA GLN A 181 -13.35 -6.76 -15.53
C GLN A 181 -12.65 -7.03 -14.20
N ALA A 182 -12.42 -5.98 -13.39
CA ALA A 182 -11.78 -6.09 -12.08
C ALA A 182 -12.68 -6.78 -11.04
N LYS A 183 -13.99 -6.47 -11.02
CA LYS A 183 -14.98 -7.03 -10.09
C LYS A 183 -14.91 -8.55 -9.93
N PRO A 184 -14.97 -9.38 -11.00
CA PRO A 184 -14.91 -10.82 -10.86
C PRO A 184 -13.56 -11.34 -10.34
N ILE A 185 -12.44 -10.66 -10.63
CA ILE A 185 -11.11 -11.04 -10.14
C ILE A 185 -11.04 -10.81 -8.63
N ILE A 186 -11.42 -9.60 -8.19
CA ILE A 186 -11.47 -9.23 -6.78
C ILE A 186 -12.42 -10.14 -6.01
N ARG A 187 -13.60 -10.46 -6.57
CA ARG A 187 -14.55 -11.36 -5.94
C ARG A 187 -13.94 -12.74 -5.68
N LYS A 188 -13.32 -13.34 -6.69
CA LYS A 188 -12.63 -14.64 -6.55
C LYS A 188 -11.51 -14.58 -5.50
N PHE A 189 -10.79 -13.46 -5.45
CA PHE A 189 -9.79 -13.24 -4.41
C PHE A 189 -10.43 -13.28 -3.02
N ILE A 190 -11.49 -12.48 -2.78
CA ILE A 190 -12.19 -12.43 -1.49
C ILE A 190 -12.72 -13.81 -1.09
N GLU A 191 -13.36 -14.53 -2.02
CA GLU A 191 -13.87 -15.90 -1.79
C GLU A 191 -12.75 -16.85 -1.34
N SER A 192 -11.57 -16.79 -1.97
CA SER A 192 -10.42 -17.62 -1.59
C SER A 192 -9.86 -17.34 -0.18
N GLN A 193 -10.06 -16.12 0.34
CA GLN A 193 -9.59 -15.77 1.68
C GLN A 193 -10.51 -16.36 2.75
N ASN A 194 -11.82 -16.26 2.55
CA ASN A 194 -12.81 -16.84 3.46
C ASN A 194 -12.67 -18.37 3.57
N GLU A 195 -12.39 -19.06 2.46
CA GLU A 195 -12.14 -20.51 2.48
C GLU A 195 -10.87 -20.88 3.27
N SER A 196 -9.80 -20.08 3.14
CA SER A 196 -8.55 -20.28 3.88
C SER A 196 -8.76 -20.07 5.38
N GLU A 197 -9.51 -19.04 5.78
CA GLU A 197 -9.85 -18.76 7.18
C GLU A 197 -10.68 -19.90 7.79
N LEU A 198 -11.73 -20.35 7.10
CA LEU A 198 -12.56 -21.48 7.53
C LEU A 198 -11.73 -22.78 7.69
N SER A 199 -10.81 -23.04 6.76
CA SER A 199 -9.92 -24.21 6.86
C SER A 199 -8.96 -24.12 8.05
N SER A 200 -8.45 -22.93 8.35
CA SER A 200 -7.55 -22.69 9.48
C SER A 200 -8.27 -22.82 10.83
N ALA A 201 -9.48 -22.26 10.96
CA ALA A 201 -10.30 -22.36 12.17
C ALA A 201 -10.68 -23.82 12.49
N SER A 202 -11.03 -24.61 11.45
CA SER A 202 -11.40 -26.02 11.60
C SER A 202 -10.24 -26.91 12.08
N LYS A 203 -8.98 -26.52 11.82
CA LYS A 203 -7.78 -27.25 12.26
C LYS A 203 -7.35 -26.94 13.69
N VAL A 204 -7.81 -25.83 14.26
CA VAL A 204 -7.51 -25.44 15.66
C VAL A 204 -8.48 -26.10 16.64
N THR A 205 -9.65 -26.53 16.16
CA THR A 205 -10.71 -27.18 16.95
C THR A 205 -10.68 -28.71 16.93
N ALA A 206 -9.72 -29.34 16.25
CA ALA A 206 -9.54 -30.79 16.14
C ALA A 206 -8.26 -31.25 16.85
#